data_AF-A0A401LDX3-F1
#
_entry.id   AF-A0A401LDX3-F1
#
_cell.length_a   1.000
_cell.length_b   1.000
_cell.length_c   1.000
_cell.angle_alpha   90.00
_cell.angle_beta   90.00
_cell.angle_gamma   90.00
#
_symmetry.space_group_name_H-M   'P 1'
#
loop_
_entity.id
_entity.type
_entity.pdbx_description
1 polymer ?
#
loop_
_entity_poly.entity_id
_entity_poly.type
_entity_poly.pdbx_seq_one_letter_code
_entity_poly.pdbx_strand_id
1 'polypeptide(L)'
;MEKMKTALSHCEICPRGCGINRTAGKAGWCHAPLLPKVALVSGHLWEEPPISGTKGSGTIFFSHCNLGCVFCQNHTISQEGFGQEVSILRLAEIFLEQQERGFHNINLVSAVQFIPQVAKALESARAQGLRIPVVYNSNGYESLTGLRMLDGLVDIYLPDFKYWNNDLGVSYSHAPHYRETAAAAILEMRRQVPQDVFDAEGLLQKGLLLRHLILPGQYRDSMRILDWVRASLGEETLVSLMSQYTPLYRAKEIKALSRKLTTFEYEKVIDYFFEIGLKNGFMQKRSSATGEYTPTFDLSGVVAAESFMKREENHHD
;
A
#
# COMPACT_ATOMS: atom_id res chain seq x y z
N MET A 1 15.36 -5.32 18.61
CA MET A 1 15.47 -6.54 17.77
C MET A 1 14.61 -7.69 18.27
N GLU A 2 14.47 -7.89 19.58
CA GLU A 2 13.78 -9.07 20.14
C GLU A 2 12.32 -9.22 19.68
N LYS A 3 11.48 -8.19 19.86
CA LYS A 3 10.06 -8.20 19.42
C LYS A 3 9.89 -8.58 17.94
N MET A 4 10.80 -8.12 17.07
CA MET A 4 10.78 -8.43 15.65
C MET A 4 11.12 -9.90 15.39
N LYS A 5 12.17 -10.43 16.03
CA LYS A 5 12.56 -11.84 15.91
C LYS A 5 11.45 -12.76 16.41
N THR A 6 10.83 -12.44 17.55
CA THR A 6 9.69 -13.20 18.09
C THR A 6 8.51 -13.22 17.11
N ALA A 7 8.16 -12.09 16.50
CA ALA A 7 7.05 -12.02 15.55
C ALA A 7 7.34 -12.79 14.24
N LEU A 8 8.61 -13.02 13.91
CA LEU A 8 9.05 -13.72 12.69
C LEU A 8 9.39 -15.20 12.93
N SER A 9 9.55 -15.65 14.17
CA SER A 9 9.78 -17.07 14.50
C SER A 9 8.49 -17.91 14.46
N HIS A 10 7.33 -17.27 14.60
CA HIS A 10 6.00 -17.83 14.35
C HIS A 10 5.13 -16.78 13.64
N CYS A 11 5.20 -16.75 12.30
CA CYS A 11 4.71 -15.62 11.52
C CYS A 11 3.17 -15.57 11.40
N GLU A 12 2.57 -14.55 12.03
CA GLU A 12 1.15 -14.18 11.94
C GLU A 12 0.92 -12.71 11.51
N ILE A 13 1.94 -12.14 10.84
CA ILE A 13 1.98 -10.73 10.43
C ILE A 13 0.86 -10.34 9.44
N CYS A 14 0.30 -11.32 8.75
CA CYS A 14 -0.84 -11.11 7.86
C CYS A 14 -1.92 -12.18 8.12
N PRO A 15 -3.13 -12.00 7.59
CA PRO A 15 -4.27 -12.89 7.83
C PRO A 15 -4.07 -14.32 7.33
N ARG A 16 -2.98 -14.60 6.61
CA ARG A 16 -2.59 -15.97 6.26
C ARG A 16 -2.25 -16.82 7.49
N GLY A 17 -1.83 -16.21 8.60
CA GLY A 17 -1.59 -16.92 9.88
C GLY A 17 -0.70 -18.15 9.75
N CYS A 18 0.33 -18.11 8.90
CA CYS A 18 1.02 -19.32 8.46
C CYS A 18 1.87 -20.01 9.55
N GLY A 19 2.19 -19.33 10.65
CA GLY A 19 2.95 -19.90 11.78
C GLY A 19 4.38 -20.32 11.46
N ILE A 20 4.89 -20.00 10.26
CA ILE A 20 6.22 -20.40 9.81
C ILE A 20 7.32 -19.56 10.49
N ASN A 21 8.49 -20.18 10.66
CA ASN A 21 9.67 -19.54 11.23
C ASN A 21 10.55 -18.93 10.12
N ARG A 22 10.41 -17.62 9.88
CA ARG A 22 11.23 -16.88 8.91
C ARG A 22 12.68 -16.75 9.34
N THR A 23 12.97 -16.74 10.63
CA THR A 23 14.35 -16.70 11.14
C THR A 23 15.12 -17.99 10.86
N ALA A 24 14.41 -19.10 10.62
CA ALA A 24 14.96 -20.37 10.17
C ALA A 24 14.98 -20.51 8.63
N GLY A 25 14.78 -19.41 7.89
CA GLY A 25 14.79 -19.41 6.42
C GLY A 25 13.55 -20.01 5.75
N LYS A 26 12.47 -20.29 6.50
CA LYS A 26 11.22 -20.79 5.92
C LYS A 26 10.40 -19.65 5.32
N ALA A 27 9.70 -19.94 4.23
CA ALA A 27 8.78 -19.01 3.58
C ALA A 27 7.34 -19.54 3.66
N GLY A 28 6.39 -18.63 3.93
CA GLY A 28 4.95 -18.93 3.93
C GLY A 28 4.30 -18.61 2.58
N TRP A 29 2.97 -18.45 2.59
CA TRP A 29 2.17 -18.15 1.39
C TRP A 29 2.65 -16.90 0.63
N CYS A 30 3.10 -15.86 1.35
CA CYS A 30 3.59 -14.63 0.71
C CYS A 30 4.98 -14.76 0.11
N HIS A 31 5.71 -15.86 0.36
CA HIS A 31 7.08 -16.09 -0.10
C HIS A 31 8.14 -15.08 0.40
N ALA A 32 7.79 -14.20 1.35
CA ALA A 32 8.69 -13.15 1.83
C ALA A 32 9.89 -13.72 2.63
N PRO A 33 11.14 -13.32 2.32
CA PRO A 33 12.35 -13.76 3.02
C PRO A 33 12.47 -13.10 4.41
N LEU A 34 13.55 -13.32 5.15
CA LEU A 34 13.74 -12.69 6.47
C LEU A 34 13.92 -11.17 6.37
N LEU A 35 14.72 -10.69 5.41
CA LEU A 35 14.99 -9.28 5.21
C LEU A 35 13.94 -8.63 4.30
N PRO A 36 13.68 -7.32 4.43
CA PRO A 36 12.89 -6.59 3.45
C PRO A 36 13.47 -6.77 2.05
N LYS A 37 12.60 -6.99 1.07
CA LYS A 37 12.98 -7.06 -0.34
C LYS A 37 12.31 -5.92 -1.08
N VAL A 38 13.10 -5.09 -1.76
CA VAL A 38 12.67 -3.85 -2.42
C VAL A 38 13.01 -3.92 -3.90
N ALA A 39 12.08 -3.51 -4.75
CA ALA A 39 12.21 -3.58 -6.20
C ALA A 39 12.49 -2.22 -6.86
N LEU A 40 12.08 -1.12 -6.22
CA LEU A 40 12.22 0.23 -6.75
C LEU A 40 12.07 1.26 -5.63
N VAL A 41 12.92 2.28 -5.64
CA VAL A 41 12.82 3.49 -4.83
C VAL A 41 12.79 4.69 -5.77
N SER A 42 11.64 5.34 -5.92
CA SER A 42 11.45 6.40 -6.90
C SER A 42 10.52 7.50 -6.38
N GLY A 43 10.45 8.61 -7.11
CA GLY A 43 9.40 9.59 -6.91
C GLY A 43 8.17 9.19 -7.69
N HIS A 44 7.00 9.17 -7.04
CA HIS A 44 5.72 8.95 -7.70
C HIS A 44 4.91 10.25 -7.70
N LEU A 45 4.73 10.83 -8.89
CA LEU A 45 4.04 12.11 -9.07
C LEU A 45 2.52 11.96 -9.23
N TRP A 46 2.01 10.73 -9.23
CA TRP A 46 0.66 10.42 -9.70
C TRP A 46 -0.22 9.69 -8.68
N GLU A 47 0.11 9.76 -7.39
CA GLU A 47 -0.83 9.40 -6.31
C GLU A 47 -1.97 10.43 -6.22
N GLU A 48 -2.97 10.18 -5.36
CA GLU A 48 -4.04 11.13 -5.09
C GLU A 48 -3.50 12.53 -4.72
N PRO A 49 -4.17 13.63 -5.12
CA PRO A 49 -3.66 14.99 -4.91
C PRO A 49 -3.20 15.32 -3.48
N PRO A 50 -3.89 14.89 -2.40
CA PRO A 50 -3.40 15.12 -1.03
C PRO A 50 -2.15 14.33 -0.65
N ILE A 51 -1.74 13.34 -1.45
CA ILE A 51 -0.56 12.51 -1.22
C ILE A 51 0.62 12.99 -2.09
N SER A 52 0.40 13.19 -3.38
CA SER A 52 1.48 13.52 -4.32
C SER A 52 1.79 15.01 -4.40
N GLY A 53 0.78 15.88 -4.28
CA GLY A 53 0.91 17.32 -4.49
C GLY A 53 1.83 17.71 -5.66
N THR A 54 2.68 18.71 -5.42
CA THR A 54 3.61 19.25 -6.43
C THR A 54 4.97 18.58 -6.49
N LYS A 55 5.42 17.93 -5.41
CA LYS A 55 6.77 17.34 -5.31
C LYS A 55 6.77 15.83 -5.46
N GLY A 56 5.60 15.19 -5.41
CA GLY A 56 5.45 13.75 -5.45
C GLY A 56 5.61 13.08 -4.09
N SER A 57 5.38 11.77 -4.14
CA SER A 57 5.51 10.84 -3.04
C SER A 57 6.82 10.07 -3.18
N GLY A 58 7.59 9.97 -2.10
CA GLY A 58 8.82 9.21 -2.05
C GLY A 58 8.53 7.72 -1.91
N THR A 59 8.29 7.04 -3.01
CA THR A 59 7.73 5.69 -3.03
C THR A 59 8.79 4.58 -2.97
N ILE A 60 8.53 3.59 -2.12
CA ILE A 60 9.30 2.35 -1.99
C ILE A 60 8.38 1.17 -2.33
N PHE A 61 8.70 0.47 -3.41
CA PHE A 61 7.97 -0.72 -3.85
C PHE A 61 8.59 -1.97 -3.27
N PHE A 62 7.88 -2.59 -2.32
CA PHE A 62 8.31 -3.86 -1.72
C PHE A 62 7.94 -5.04 -2.62
N SER A 63 8.82 -6.04 -2.67
CA SER A 63 8.57 -7.32 -3.34
C SER A 63 7.73 -8.24 -2.47
N HIS A 64 7.14 -9.26 -3.09
CA HIS A 64 6.18 -10.18 -2.50
C HIS A 64 4.84 -9.54 -2.13
N CYS A 65 3.83 -10.37 -1.87
CA CYS A 65 2.52 -9.92 -1.45
C CYS A 65 1.80 -11.04 -0.68
N ASN A 66 0.91 -10.66 0.22
CA ASN A 66 0.00 -11.58 0.92
C ASN A 66 -1.29 -11.87 0.12
N LEU A 67 -1.46 -11.26 -1.05
CA LEU A 67 -2.49 -11.52 -2.06
C LEU A 67 -1.93 -12.14 -3.34
N GLY A 68 -2.79 -12.87 -4.05
CA GLY A 68 -2.48 -13.55 -5.32
C GLY A 68 -3.37 -13.03 -6.43
N CYS A 69 -3.32 -11.72 -6.69
CA CYS A 69 -4.22 -11.10 -7.66
C CYS A 69 -3.96 -11.61 -9.07
N VAL A 70 -4.96 -12.28 -9.68
CA VAL A 70 -4.88 -12.78 -11.06
C VAL A 70 -4.81 -11.65 -12.11
N PHE A 71 -5.06 -10.41 -11.68
CA PHE A 71 -5.00 -9.20 -12.50
C PHE A 71 -3.92 -8.20 -12.02
N CYS A 72 -2.92 -8.66 -11.26
CA CYS A 72 -1.93 -7.76 -10.66
C CYS A 72 -1.12 -6.99 -11.71
N GLN A 73 -1.18 -5.66 -11.66
CA GLN A 73 -0.32 -4.80 -12.49
C GLN A 73 1.16 -4.96 -12.10
N ASN A 74 1.42 -5.17 -10.81
CA ASN A 74 2.74 -5.33 -10.22
C ASN A 74 3.13 -6.81 -10.02
N HIS A 75 2.69 -7.71 -10.92
CA HIS A 75 2.94 -9.16 -10.78
C HIS A 75 4.44 -9.50 -10.72
N THR A 76 5.30 -8.75 -11.43
CA THR A 76 6.77 -8.92 -11.40
C THR A 76 7.34 -8.83 -9.99
N ILE A 77 6.85 -7.90 -9.16
CA ILE A 77 7.34 -7.76 -7.78
C ILE A 77 6.53 -8.59 -6.79
N SER A 78 5.21 -8.73 -7.00
CA SER A 78 4.31 -9.36 -6.04
C SER A 78 4.25 -10.89 -6.16
N GLN A 79 4.24 -11.43 -7.39
CA GLN A 79 4.08 -12.85 -7.68
C GLN A 79 5.43 -13.50 -8.06
N GLU A 80 6.28 -12.79 -8.81
CA GLU A 80 7.58 -13.32 -9.25
C GLU A 80 8.72 -12.95 -8.29
N GLY A 81 8.46 -12.06 -7.33
CA GLY A 81 9.40 -11.73 -6.26
C GLY A 81 10.64 -10.96 -6.73
N PHE A 82 10.57 -10.26 -7.87
CA PHE A 82 11.66 -9.40 -8.33
C PHE A 82 11.97 -8.31 -7.30
N GLY A 83 13.26 -8.10 -7.03
CA GLY A 83 13.77 -7.12 -6.07
C GLY A 83 15.07 -7.57 -5.42
N GLN A 84 15.60 -6.74 -4.54
CA GLN A 84 16.83 -6.99 -3.79
C GLN A 84 16.56 -6.94 -2.28
N GLU A 85 17.13 -7.89 -1.53
CA GLU A 85 17.09 -7.86 -0.08
C GLU A 85 17.92 -6.70 0.45
N VAL A 86 17.36 -5.92 1.37
CA VAL A 86 18.03 -4.78 2.01
C VAL A 86 18.04 -4.98 3.52
N SER A 87 19.07 -4.48 4.19
CA SER A 87 19.11 -4.49 5.65
C SER A 87 18.09 -3.50 6.23
N ILE A 88 17.75 -3.65 7.51
CA ILE A 88 16.88 -2.69 8.21
C ILE A 88 17.52 -1.30 8.26
N LEU A 89 18.84 -1.23 8.40
CA LEU A 89 19.60 0.03 8.36
C LEU A 89 19.49 0.68 6.98
N ARG A 90 19.71 -0.11 5.92
CA ARG A 90 19.57 0.40 4.54
C ARG A 90 18.16 0.90 4.26
N LEU A 91 17.13 0.21 4.78
CA LEU A 91 15.75 0.66 4.63
C LEU A 91 15.51 2.00 5.35
N ALA A 92 16.11 2.22 6.53
CA ALA A 92 16.04 3.49 7.22
C ALA A 92 16.76 4.62 6.46
N GLU A 93 17.93 4.34 5.88
CA GLU A 93 18.65 5.28 5.01
C GLU A 93 17.81 5.67 3.79
N ILE A 94 17.17 4.71 3.12
CA ILE A 94 16.27 4.97 1.99
C ILE A 94 15.16 5.96 2.39
N PHE A 95 14.60 5.84 3.60
CA PHE A 95 13.59 6.81 4.06
C PHE A 95 14.16 8.23 4.20
N LEU A 96 15.37 8.36 4.74
CA LEU A 96 16.04 9.66 4.86
C LEU A 96 16.43 10.24 3.50
N GLU A 97 16.90 9.41 2.57
CA GLU A 97 17.24 9.81 1.20
C GLU A 97 16.02 10.37 0.46
N GLN A 98 14.85 9.73 0.59
CA GLN A 98 13.61 10.24 0.00
C GLN A 98 13.18 11.59 0.61
N GLN A 99 13.46 11.81 1.90
CA GLN A 99 13.29 13.13 2.52
C GLN A 99 14.29 14.16 1.97
N GLU A 100 15.57 13.81 1.85
CA GLU A 100 16.60 14.71 1.28
C GLU A 100 16.30 15.08 -0.18
N ARG A 101 15.68 14.17 -0.94
CA ARG A 101 15.17 14.41 -2.30
C ARG A 101 13.98 15.39 -2.34
N GLY A 102 13.42 15.77 -1.19
CA GLY A 102 12.38 16.80 -1.06
C GLY A 102 10.97 16.31 -1.37
N PHE A 103 10.69 15.01 -1.34
CA PHE A 103 9.34 14.48 -1.48
C PHE A 103 8.43 14.87 -0.31
N HIS A 104 7.12 14.91 -0.55
CA HIS A 104 6.14 15.32 0.47
C HIS A 104 5.95 14.26 1.56
N ASN A 105 6.20 12.99 1.26
CA ASN A 105 6.07 11.87 2.19
C ASN A 105 6.93 10.68 1.74
N ILE A 106 7.06 9.70 2.63
CA ILE A 106 7.52 8.34 2.32
C ILE A 106 6.31 7.48 2.05
N ASN A 107 6.30 6.70 0.96
CA ASN A 107 5.16 5.85 0.61
C ASN A 107 5.57 4.40 0.47
N LEU A 108 5.09 3.59 1.41
CA LEU A 108 5.44 2.18 1.57
C LEU A 108 4.41 1.32 0.85
N VAL A 109 4.73 0.94 -0.39
CA VAL A 109 3.80 0.19 -1.25
C VAL A 109 3.98 -1.31 -1.02
N SER A 110 2.92 -1.96 -0.53
CA SER A 110 2.87 -3.41 -0.27
C SER A 110 3.85 -3.89 0.81
N ALA A 111 4.00 -3.15 1.90
CA ALA A 111 4.92 -3.50 3.00
C ALA A 111 4.38 -4.54 4.01
N VAL A 112 3.18 -5.10 3.80
CA VAL A 112 2.47 -5.99 4.77
C VAL A 112 3.34 -7.13 5.29
N GLN A 113 3.99 -7.86 4.39
CA GLN A 113 4.86 -8.98 4.72
C GLN A 113 6.15 -8.58 5.44
N PHE A 114 6.47 -7.29 5.55
CA PHE A 114 7.67 -6.77 6.19
C PHE A 114 7.35 -5.80 7.35
N ILE A 115 6.12 -5.78 7.86
CA ILE A 115 5.70 -4.87 8.94
C ILE A 115 6.69 -4.82 10.12
N PRO A 116 7.16 -5.95 10.70
CA PRO A 116 8.12 -5.91 11.80
C PRO A 116 9.43 -5.20 11.47
N GLN A 117 9.94 -5.41 10.25
CA GLN A 117 11.17 -4.83 9.76
C GLN A 117 10.99 -3.36 9.41
N VAL A 118 9.87 -3.01 8.76
CA VAL A 118 9.48 -1.62 8.45
C VAL A 118 9.34 -0.79 9.72
N ALA A 119 8.65 -1.30 10.74
CA ALA A 119 8.51 -0.61 12.01
C ALA A 119 9.88 -0.27 12.62
N LYS A 120 10.84 -1.22 12.57
CA LYS A 120 12.21 -0.97 13.06
C LYS A 120 13.00 0.01 12.21
N ALA A 121 12.84 -0.02 10.90
CA ALA A 121 13.46 0.95 10.01
C ALA A 121 12.90 2.36 10.24
N LEU A 122 11.58 2.50 10.45
CA LEU A 122 10.93 3.78 10.76
C LEU A 122 11.39 4.34 12.11
N GLU A 123 11.43 3.53 13.17
CA GLU A 123 11.98 3.95 14.46
C GLU A 123 13.42 4.48 14.31
N SER A 124 14.26 3.77 13.56
CA SER A 124 15.65 4.16 13.29
C SER A 124 15.74 5.46 12.49
N ALA A 125 14.96 5.60 11.41
CA ALA A 125 14.94 6.79 10.57
C ALA A 125 14.42 8.02 11.34
N ARG A 126 13.39 7.86 12.18
CA ARG A 126 12.88 8.94 13.05
C ARG A 126 13.95 9.40 14.05
N ALA A 127 14.68 8.47 14.67
CA ALA A 127 15.80 8.80 15.56
C ALA A 127 16.92 9.57 14.84
N GLN A 128 17.05 9.38 13.53
CA GLN A 128 18.02 10.05 12.66
C GLN A 128 17.48 11.30 11.95
N GLY A 129 16.24 11.74 12.27
CA GLY A 129 15.70 13.01 11.77
C GLY A 129 14.73 12.91 10.60
N LEU A 130 14.13 11.74 10.33
CA LEU A 130 12.97 11.65 9.44
C LEU A 130 11.79 12.45 10.04
N ARG A 131 11.28 13.44 9.32
CA ARG A 131 10.23 14.37 9.75
C ARG A 131 9.01 14.40 8.82
N ILE A 132 9.18 14.06 7.54
CA ILE A 132 8.04 14.02 6.61
C ILE A 132 7.06 12.87 6.95
N PRO A 133 5.78 12.97 6.56
CA PRO A 133 4.79 11.92 6.76
C PRO A 133 5.17 10.57 6.15
N VAL A 134 4.69 9.49 6.77
CA VAL A 134 4.82 8.11 6.28
C VAL A 134 3.44 7.60 5.87
N VAL A 135 3.31 7.30 4.58
CA VAL A 135 2.15 6.69 3.94
C VAL A 135 2.32 5.17 3.92
N TYR A 136 1.34 4.45 4.45
CA TYR A 136 1.23 3.00 4.34
C TYR A 136 0.21 2.63 3.26
N ASN A 137 0.72 2.26 2.09
CA ASN A 137 -0.06 1.97 0.90
C ASN A 137 -0.25 0.45 0.76
N SER A 138 -1.49 0.02 0.99
CA SER A 138 -1.77 -1.38 1.28
C SER A 138 -2.96 -1.95 0.52
N ASN A 139 -3.06 -3.27 0.51
CA ASN A 139 -4.12 -3.99 -0.19
C ASN A 139 -5.36 -4.30 0.67
N GLY A 140 -5.37 -3.84 1.92
CA GLY A 140 -6.46 -3.98 2.87
C GLY A 140 -6.50 -5.35 3.56
N TYR A 141 -5.65 -6.31 3.20
CA TYR A 141 -5.67 -7.65 3.78
C TYR A 141 -4.65 -7.79 4.93
N GLU A 142 -4.74 -6.96 5.95
CA GLU A 142 -3.78 -6.92 7.08
C GLU A 142 -4.33 -7.62 8.33
N SER A 143 -3.42 -8.12 9.19
CA SER A 143 -3.81 -8.58 10.53
C SER A 143 -3.76 -7.43 11.52
N LEU A 144 -4.68 -7.43 12.50
CA LEU A 144 -4.67 -6.43 13.57
C LEU A 144 -3.37 -6.45 14.38
N THR A 145 -2.80 -7.64 14.57
CA THR A 145 -1.50 -7.81 15.23
C THR A 145 -0.39 -7.10 14.47
N GLY A 146 -0.37 -7.22 13.13
CA GLY A 146 0.56 -6.48 12.28
C GLY A 146 0.35 -4.97 12.38
N LEU A 147 -0.88 -4.50 12.21
CA LEU A 147 -1.19 -3.07 12.25
C LEU A 147 -0.80 -2.40 13.58
N ARG A 148 -0.97 -3.08 14.72
CA ARG A 148 -0.54 -2.55 16.04
C ARG A 148 0.96 -2.29 16.13
N MET A 149 1.78 -2.93 15.29
CA MET A 149 3.23 -2.65 15.23
C MET A 149 3.55 -1.34 14.52
N LEU A 150 2.59 -0.79 13.77
CA LEU A 150 2.70 0.47 13.03
C LEU A 150 2.09 1.66 13.79
N ASP A 151 1.44 1.42 14.93
CA ASP A 151 0.77 2.46 15.71
C ASP A 151 1.77 3.52 16.19
N GLY A 152 1.53 4.77 15.80
CA GLY A 152 2.44 5.90 16.03
C GLY A 152 3.65 6.00 15.09
N LEU A 153 3.79 5.09 14.12
CA LEU A 153 4.86 5.11 13.11
C LEU A 153 4.39 5.51 11.71
N VAL A 154 3.13 5.20 11.40
CA VAL A 154 2.46 5.58 10.14
C VAL A 154 1.57 6.78 10.39
N ASP A 155 1.70 7.78 9.53
CA ASP A 155 0.92 9.01 9.62
C ASP A 155 -0.33 8.92 8.72
N ILE A 156 -0.21 8.25 7.57
CA ILE A 156 -1.27 8.19 6.57
C ILE A 156 -1.50 6.75 6.13
N TYR A 157 -2.75 6.30 6.17
CA TYR A 157 -3.15 5.01 5.61
C TYR A 157 -3.80 5.19 4.25
N LEU A 158 -3.32 4.42 3.27
CA LEU A 158 -3.84 4.37 1.90
C LEU A 158 -4.24 2.93 1.54
N PRO A 159 -5.27 2.34 2.19
CA PRO A 159 -5.69 0.97 1.92
C PRO A 159 -6.57 0.86 0.69
N ASP A 160 -6.37 -0.20 -0.09
CA ASP A 160 -7.32 -0.65 -1.10
C ASP A 160 -8.40 -1.53 -0.44
N PHE A 161 -9.66 -1.13 -0.49
CA PHE A 161 -10.78 -2.03 -0.19
C PHE A 161 -11.31 -2.61 -1.51
N LYS A 162 -10.90 -3.83 -1.86
CA LYS A 162 -11.09 -4.39 -3.22
C LYS A 162 -12.43 -5.08 -3.44
N TYR A 163 -12.95 -5.78 -2.44
CA TYR A 163 -14.12 -6.65 -2.56
C TYR A 163 -15.02 -6.58 -1.34
N TRP A 164 -16.32 -6.54 -1.58
CA TRP A 164 -17.33 -6.86 -0.57
C TRP A 164 -17.71 -8.35 -0.61
N ASN A 165 -17.84 -8.92 -1.81
CA ASN A 165 -18.10 -10.34 -1.97
C ASN A 165 -16.80 -11.17 -1.79
N ASN A 166 -16.78 -12.02 -0.77
CA ASN A 166 -15.64 -12.90 -0.48
C ASN A 166 -15.33 -13.90 -1.61
N ASP A 167 -16.31 -14.31 -2.40
CA ASP A 167 -16.08 -15.22 -3.54
C ASP A 167 -15.21 -14.54 -4.60
N LEU A 168 -15.35 -13.22 -4.77
CA LEU A 168 -14.45 -12.44 -5.64
C LEU A 168 -13.04 -12.36 -5.04
N GLY A 169 -12.93 -12.13 -3.73
CA GLY A 169 -11.66 -12.12 -3.01
C GLY A 169 -10.88 -13.42 -3.17
N VAL A 170 -11.56 -14.57 -3.01
CA VAL A 170 -10.98 -15.90 -3.23
C VAL A 170 -10.63 -16.12 -4.70
N SER A 171 -11.56 -15.84 -5.61
CA SER A 171 -11.40 -16.18 -7.04
C SER A 171 -10.39 -15.29 -7.76
N TYR A 172 -10.31 -14.01 -7.39
CA TYR A 172 -9.48 -13.04 -8.09
C TYR A 172 -8.19 -12.66 -7.34
N SER A 173 -8.11 -12.89 -6.03
CA SER A 173 -6.94 -12.54 -5.22
C SER A 173 -6.47 -13.64 -4.27
N HIS A 174 -7.06 -14.83 -4.32
CA HIS A 174 -6.78 -15.93 -3.39
C HIS A 174 -6.93 -15.51 -1.91
N ALA A 175 -7.85 -14.59 -1.61
CA ALA A 175 -8.01 -13.96 -0.31
C ALA A 175 -9.28 -14.45 0.40
N PRO A 176 -9.20 -15.50 1.24
CA PRO A 176 -10.35 -15.95 2.02
C PRO A 176 -10.77 -14.89 3.04
N HIS A 177 -12.08 -14.75 3.30
CA HIS A 177 -12.61 -13.78 4.28
C HIS A 177 -12.10 -12.34 4.09
N TYR A 178 -11.87 -11.94 2.83
CA TYR A 178 -11.31 -10.63 2.50
C TYR A 178 -12.14 -9.49 3.07
N ARG A 179 -13.47 -9.52 2.95
CA ARG A 179 -14.36 -8.46 3.43
C ARG A 179 -14.19 -8.19 4.91
N GLU A 180 -14.32 -9.22 5.74
CA GLU A 180 -14.26 -9.08 7.20
C GLU A 180 -12.88 -8.61 7.64
N THR A 181 -11.86 -9.18 7.01
CA THR A 181 -10.45 -8.86 7.29
C THR A 181 -10.14 -7.41 6.93
N ALA A 182 -10.52 -6.96 5.73
CA ALA A 182 -10.26 -5.61 5.28
C ALA A 182 -11.08 -4.56 6.04
N ALA A 183 -12.35 -4.84 6.31
CA ALA A 183 -13.16 -3.97 7.15
C ALA A 183 -12.53 -3.78 8.55
N ALA A 184 -12.08 -4.87 9.19
CA ALA A 184 -11.43 -4.80 10.50
C ALA A 184 -10.08 -4.06 10.44
N ALA A 185 -9.28 -4.31 9.41
CA ALA A 185 -7.99 -3.64 9.19
C ALA A 185 -8.18 -2.13 9.00
N ILE A 186 -9.11 -1.71 8.14
CA ILE A 186 -9.39 -0.30 7.85
C ILE A 186 -9.91 0.43 9.10
N LEU A 187 -10.75 -0.22 9.91
CA LEU A 187 -11.20 0.36 11.19
C LEU A 187 -10.04 0.53 12.18
N GLU A 188 -9.11 -0.42 12.26
CA GLU A 188 -7.91 -0.29 13.08
C GLU A 188 -6.99 0.82 12.55
N MET A 189 -6.82 0.94 11.22
CA MET A 189 -6.10 2.06 10.61
C MET A 189 -6.75 3.39 11.02
N ARG A 190 -8.07 3.54 10.87
CA ARG A 190 -8.80 4.74 11.29
C ARG A 190 -8.65 5.01 12.80
N ARG A 191 -8.59 3.98 13.66
CA ARG A 191 -8.33 4.15 15.10
C ARG A 191 -6.95 4.76 15.37
N GLN A 192 -5.93 4.36 14.61
CA GLN A 192 -4.55 4.88 14.75
C GLN A 192 -4.44 6.32 14.22
N VAL A 193 -5.23 6.69 13.21
CA VAL A 193 -5.31 8.04 12.63
C VAL A 193 -6.76 8.58 12.62
N PRO A 194 -7.30 8.97 13.80
CA PRO A 194 -8.73 9.24 13.96
C PRO A 194 -9.24 10.47 13.21
N GLN A 195 -8.34 11.37 12.80
CA GLN A 195 -8.66 12.61 12.12
C GLN A 195 -7.80 12.77 10.88
N ASP A 196 -8.41 13.32 9.82
CA ASP A 196 -7.72 13.74 8.62
C ASP A 196 -7.22 15.17 8.83
N VAL A 197 -5.90 15.35 8.82
CA VAL A 197 -5.20 16.61 9.08
C VAL A 197 -4.46 17.01 7.82
N PHE A 198 -4.75 18.21 7.32
CA PHE A 198 -4.11 18.76 6.14
C PHE A 198 -3.21 19.94 6.51
N ASP A 199 -2.16 20.17 5.71
CA ASP A 199 -1.38 21.41 5.78
C ASP A 199 -2.02 22.56 4.99
N ALA A 200 -1.34 23.71 4.93
CA ALA A 200 -1.84 24.90 4.25
C ALA A 200 -1.93 24.73 2.72
N GLU A 201 -1.18 23.77 2.18
CA GLU A 201 -1.14 23.41 0.77
C GLU A 201 -2.16 22.32 0.40
N GLY A 202 -2.92 21.81 1.38
CA GLY A 202 -3.93 20.77 1.18
C GLY A 202 -3.36 19.35 1.07
N LEU A 203 -2.12 19.13 1.50
CA LEU A 203 -1.54 17.79 1.61
C LEU A 203 -2.01 17.14 2.91
N LEU A 204 -2.35 15.86 2.81
CA LEU A 204 -2.68 15.06 3.99
C LEU A 204 -1.39 14.83 4.77
N GLN A 205 -1.38 15.26 6.03
CA GLN A 205 -0.27 15.09 6.98
C GLN A 205 -0.51 13.90 7.89
N LYS A 206 -1.78 13.66 8.25
CA LYS A 206 -2.22 12.50 9.02
C LYS A 206 -3.64 12.12 8.60
N GLY A 207 -3.96 10.84 8.45
CA GLY A 207 -5.33 10.43 8.13
C GLY A 207 -5.46 9.15 7.32
N LEU A 208 -6.67 8.88 6.83
CA LEU A 208 -6.97 7.70 6.03
C LEU A 208 -7.66 8.09 4.73
N LEU A 209 -7.09 7.64 3.62
CA LEU A 209 -7.67 7.75 2.28
C LEU A 209 -7.92 6.33 1.76
N LEU A 210 -9.19 5.95 1.63
CA LEU A 210 -9.56 4.63 1.15
C LEU A 210 -9.58 4.60 -0.37
N ARG A 211 -8.89 3.64 -0.99
CA ARG A 211 -8.94 3.42 -2.44
C ARG A 211 -9.84 2.25 -2.78
N HIS A 212 -10.58 2.39 -3.86
CA HIS A 212 -11.41 1.32 -4.39
C HIS A 212 -11.23 1.20 -5.91
N LEU A 213 -10.63 0.09 -6.36
CA LEU A 213 -10.53 -0.25 -7.77
C LEU A 213 -11.83 -0.92 -8.22
N ILE A 214 -12.57 -0.26 -9.10
CA ILE A 214 -13.80 -0.82 -9.65
C ILE A 214 -13.43 -1.87 -10.71
N LEU A 215 -13.85 -3.12 -10.48
CA LEU A 215 -13.60 -4.21 -11.41
C LEU A 215 -14.71 -4.36 -12.46
N PRO A 216 -14.38 -4.79 -13.69
CA PRO A 216 -15.36 -5.05 -14.74
C PRO A 216 -16.46 -6.01 -14.26
N GLY A 217 -17.71 -5.62 -14.45
CA GLY A 217 -18.89 -6.39 -14.07
C GLY A 217 -19.25 -6.31 -12.59
N GLN A 218 -18.45 -5.63 -11.75
CA GLN A 218 -18.58 -5.66 -10.29
C GLN A 218 -19.02 -4.32 -9.66
N TYR A 219 -19.59 -3.39 -10.44
CA TYR A 219 -20.02 -2.07 -9.94
C TYR A 219 -21.01 -2.15 -8.75
N ARG A 220 -21.83 -3.20 -8.65
CA ARG A 220 -22.71 -3.43 -7.50
C ARG A 220 -21.94 -3.83 -6.23
N ASP A 221 -20.83 -4.56 -6.37
CA ASP A 221 -19.94 -4.88 -5.26
C ASP A 221 -19.26 -3.60 -4.73
N SER A 222 -18.85 -2.71 -5.65
CA SER A 222 -18.35 -1.37 -5.33
C SER A 222 -19.34 -0.53 -4.53
N MET A 223 -20.63 -0.54 -4.91
CA MET A 223 -21.68 0.17 -4.17
C MET A 223 -21.81 -0.34 -2.72
N ARG A 224 -21.66 -1.66 -2.49
CA ARG A 224 -21.67 -2.23 -1.12
C ARG A 224 -20.47 -1.78 -0.29
N ILE A 225 -19.31 -1.60 -0.91
CA ILE A 225 -18.14 -1.02 -0.24
C ILE A 225 -18.45 0.42 0.17
N LEU A 226 -19.07 1.21 -0.70
CA LEU A 226 -19.46 2.59 -0.39
C LEU A 226 -20.51 2.66 0.74
N ASP A 227 -21.50 1.76 0.74
CA ASP A 227 -22.45 1.61 1.86
C ASP A 227 -21.71 1.44 3.20
N TRP A 228 -20.74 0.52 3.22
CA TRP A 228 -19.95 0.23 4.42
C TRP A 228 -19.07 1.41 4.85
N VAL A 229 -18.43 2.09 3.89
CA VAL A 229 -17.61 3.28 4.15
C VAL A 229 -18.44 4.36 4.83
N ARG A 230 -19.60 4.70 4.25
CA ARG A 230 -20.51 5.69 4.84
C ARG A 230 -20.95 5.28 6.24
N ALA A 231 -21.36 4.02 6.42
CA ALA A 231 -21.89 3.53 7.67
C ALA A 231 -20.85 3.42 8.80
N SER A 232 -19.60 3.08 8.46
CA SER A 232 -18.57 2.72 9.45
C SER A 232 -17.51 3.81 9.65
N LEU A 233 -17.21 4.59 8.62
CA LEU A 233 -16.18 5.64 8.63
C LEU A 233 -16.76 7.06 8.54
N GLY A 234 -18.01 7.19 8.09
CA GLY A 234 -18.72 8.47 8.01
C GLY A 234 -18.61 9.15 6.63
N GLU A 235 -19.45 10.16 6.43
CA GLU A 235 -19.63 10.84 5.13
C GLU A 235 -18.44 11.69 4.67
N GLU A 236 -17.59 12.09 5.61
CA GLU A 236 -16.39 12.89 5.37
C GLU A 236 -15.17 12.04 4.95
N THR A 237 -15.30 10.71 4.90
CA THR A 237 -14.20 9.82 4.55
C THR A 237 -13.64 10.15 3.16
N LEU A 238 -12.31 10.29 3.07
CA LEU A 238 -11.61 10.44 1.80
C LEU A 238 -11.64 9.12 1.01
N VAL A 239 -12.22 9.13 -0.19
CA VAL A 239 -12.34 7.94 -1.04
C VAL A 239 -11.81 8.18 -2.44
N SER A 240 -10.88 7.36 -2.90
CA SER A 240 -10.43 7.33 -4.30
C SER A 240 -11.15 6.23 -5.07
N LEU A 241 -11.98 6.62 -6.04
CA LEU A 241 -12.69 5.72 -6.95
C LEU A 241 -11.89 5.53 -8.23
N MET A 242 -11.16 4.43 -8.31
CA MET A 242 -10.21 4.18 -9.38
C MET A 242 -10.85 3.45 -10.56
N SER A 243 -10.66 4.00 -11.76
CA SER A 243 -11.09 3.39 -13.03
C SER A 243 -9.95 2.70 -13.80
N GLN A 244 -8.73 2.72 -13.27
CA GLN A 244 -7.48 2.32 -13.94
C GLN A 244 -7.30 0.81 -14.17
N TYR A 245 -8.38 0.03 -14.10
CA TYR A 245 -8.31 -1.40 -14.33
C TYR A 245 -7.82 -1.70 -15.76
N THR A 246 -6.66 -2.35 -15.83
CA THR A 246 -6.07 -2.84 -17.08
C THR A 246 -5.91 -4.36 -16.99
N PRO A 247 -6.45 -5.14 -17.95
CA PRO A 247 -6.28 -6.59 -17.99
C PRO A 247 -4.80 -7.00 -18.19
N LEU A 248 -4.07 -7.14 -17.08
CA LEU A 248 -2.67 -7.55 -17.00
C LEU A 248 -2.54 -8.90 -16.30
N TYR A 249 -1.33 -9.46 -16.35
CA TYR A 249 -1.03 -10.79 -15.81
C TYR A 249 -2.01 -11.83 -16.38
N ARG A 250 -2.70 -12.59 -15.53
CA ARG A 250 -3.63 -13.66 -15.93
C ARG A 250 -5.06 -13.18 -16.19
N ALA A 251 -5.33 -11.87 -16.08
CA ALA A 251 -6.68 -11.33 -16.27
C ALA A 251 -7.26 -11.66 -17.66
N LYS A 252 -6.42 -11.70 -18.69
CA LYS A 252 -6.83 -12.00 -20.07
C LYS A 252 -7.34 -13.44 -20.24
N GLU A 253 -6.94 -14.36 -19.36
CA GLU A 253 -7.41 -15.76 -19.33
C GLU A 253 -8.83 -15.87 -18.76
N ILE A 254 -9.31 -14.84 -18.05
CA ILE A 254 -10.59 -14.86 -17.34
C ILE A 254 -11.56 -13.92 -18.06
N LYS A 255 -12.59 -14.48 -18.70
CA LYS A 255 -13.57 -13.71 -19.52
C LYS A 255 -14.18 -12.50 -18.79
N ALA A 256 -14.43 -12.62 -17.49
CA ALA A 256 -14.98 -11.52 -16.68
C ALA A 256 -14.00 -10.36 -16.48
N LEU A 257 -12.70 -10.63 -16.54
CA LEU A 257 -11.60 -9.70 -16.27
C LEU A 257 -10.82 -9.30 -17.54
N SER A 258 -11.11 -9.91 -18.68
CA SER A 258 -10.37 -9.69 -19.93
C SER A 258 -10.71 -8.37 -20.66
N ARG A 259 -11.48 -7.47 -20.02
CA ARG A 259 -11.86 -6.17 -20.57
C ARG A 259 -11.64 -5.04 -19.58
N LYS A 260 -11.55 -3.80 -20.08
CA LYS A 260 -11.56 -2.60 -19.23
C LYS A 260 -12.97 -2.30 -18.71
N LEU A 261 -13.03 -1.43 -17.70
CA LEU A 261 -14.27 -0.89 -17.17
C LEU A 261 -15.02 -0.07 -18.23
N THR A 262 -16.34 -0.26 -18.33
CA THR A 262 -17.19 0.56 -19.21
C THR A 262 -17.50 1.91 -18.57
N THR A 263 -17.89 2.91 -19.38
CA THR A 263 -18.34 4.21 -18.88
C THR A 263 -19.52 4.05 -17.91
N PHE A 264 -20.51 3.24 -18.31
CA PHE A 264 -21.70 2.97 -17.49
C PHE A 264 -21.35 2.43 -16.11
N GLU A 265 -20.45 1.44 -16.01
CA GLU A 265 -20.07 0.87 -14.72
C GLU A 265 -19.36 1.87 -13.83
N TYR A 266 -18.52 2.74 -14.39
CA TYR A 266 -17.81 3.76 -13.63
C TYR A 266 -18.75 4.86 -13.14
N GLU A 267 -19.55 5.42 -14.04
CA GLU A 267 -20.52 6.47 -13.73
C GLU A 267 -21.53 5.98 -12.69
N LYS A 268 -21.99 4.72 -12.77
CA LYS A 268 -22.89 4.17 -11.76
C LYS A 268 -22.32 4.17 -10.35
N VAL A 269 -21.02 3.94 -10.18
CA VAL A 269 -20.39 3.98 -8.85
C VAL A 269 -20.20 5.42 -8.38
N ILE A 270 -19.86 6.35 -9.29
CA ILE A 270 -19.72 7.77 -8.99
C ILE A 270 -21.07 8.38 -8.59
N ASP A 271 -22.11 8.14 -9.37
CA ASP A 271 -23.46 8.63 -9.08
C ASP A 271 -23.91 8.14 -7.70
N TYR A 272 -23.67 6.86 -7.42
CA TYR A 272 -24.02 6.26 -6.14
C TYR A 272 -23.23 6.85 -4.97
N PHE A 273 -21.94 7.16 -5.14
CA PHE A 273 -21.13 7.85 -4.14
C PHE A 273 -21.78 9.15 -3.67
N PHE A 274 -22.27 9.97 -4.62
CA PHE A 274 -22.97 11.21 -4.31
C PHE A 274 -24.40 10.97 -3.81
N GLU A 275 -25.12 9.99 -4.35
CA GLU A 275 -26.49 9.63 -3.94
C GLU A 275 -26.54 9.26 -2.46
N ILE A 276 -25.58 8.46 -1.98
CA ILE A 276 -25.50 8.12 -0.58
C ILE A 276 -24.88 9.23 0.26
N GLY A 277 -24.45 10.36 -0.30
CA GLY A 277 -23.99 11.53 0.44
C GLY A 277 -22.54 11.48 0.94
N LEU A 278 -21.65 10.69 0.33
CA LEU A 278 -20.21 10.85 0.55
C LEU A 278 -19.73 12.13 -0.15
N LYS A 279 -18.77 12.85 0.46
CA LYS A 279 -18.39 14.20 0.01
C LYS A 279 -17.00 14.28 -0.61
N ASN A 280 -16.04 13.56 -0.05
CA ASN A 280 -14.62 13.76 -0.35
C ASN A 280 -14.07 12.67 -1.29
N GLY A 281 -14.47 12.76 -2.56
CA GLY A 281 -14.11 11.78 -3.59
C GLY A 281 -12.96 12.24 -4.50
N PHE A 282 -12.04 11.33 -4.81
CA PHE A 282 -11.05 11.47 -5.89
C PHE A 282 -11.45 10.56 -7.05
N MET A 283 -11.78 11.16 -8.20
CA MET A 283 -12.20 10.45 -9.41
C MET A 283 -11.13 10.56 -10.48
N GLN A 284 -10.82 9.44 -11.14
CA GLN A 284 -9.79 9.36 -12.16
C GLN A 284 -10.40 9.45 -13.57
N LYS A 285 -9.69 10.08 -14.50
CA LYS A 285 -10.08 10.05 -15.92
C LYS A 285 -9.85 8.65 -16.48
N ARG A 286 -10.77 8.14 -17.30
CA ARG A 286 -10.64 6.80 -17.95
C ARG A 286 -9.37 6.64 -18.79
N SER A 287 -8.83 7.74 -19.33
CA SER A 287 -7.55 7.74 -20.06
C SER A 287 -6.38 7.25 -19.22
N SER A 288 -6.52 7.16 -17.90
CA SER A 288 -5.50 6.64 -17.01
C SER A 288 -5.43 5.10 -16.97
N ALA A 289 -6.35 4.37 -17.63
CA ALA A 289 -6.25 2.92 -17.73
C ALA A 289 -5.28 2.49 -18.86
N THR A 290 -4.00 2.86 -18.77
CA THR A 290 -2.92 2.42 -19.68
C THR A 290 -1.83 1.68 -18.89
N GLY A 291 -1.01 0.88 -19.57
CA GLY A 291 0.13 0.21 -18.94
C GLY A 291 1.24 1.16 -18.50
N GLU A 292 1.17 2.43 -18.91
CA GLU A 292 2.18 3.48 -18.63
C GLU A 292 2.25 3.87 -17.15
N TYR A 293 1.22 3.53 -16.36
CA TYR A 293 1.19 3.76 -14.91
C TYR A 293 1.84 2.62 -14.12
N THR A 294 2.25 1.52 -14.76
CA THR A 294 3.02 0.46 -14.11
C THR A 294 4.51 0.85 -14.17
N PRO A 295 5.19 1.03 -13.02
CA PRO A 295 6.61 1.34 -13.02
C PRO A 295 7.44 0.22 -13.67
N THR A 296 8.52 0.60 -14.35
CA THR A 296 9.58 -0.36 -14.68
C THR A 296 10.37 -0.66 -13.41
N PHE A 297 10.33 -1.90 -12.95
CA PHE A 297 11.10 -2.34 -11.79
C PHE A 297 12.52 -2.71 -12.24
N ASP A 298 13.50 -1.91 -11.81
CA ASP A 298 14.90 -1.98 -12.27
C ASP A 298 15.92 -1.85 -11.13
N LEU A 299 15.48 -1.92 -9.87
CA LEU A 299 16.27 -1.71 -8.66
C LEU A 299 16.81 -0.26 -8.48
N SER A 300 16.31 0.71 -9.25
CA SER A 300 16.68 2.11 -9.09
C SER A 300 16.44 2.59 -7.65
N GLY A 301 17.46 3.24 -7.08
CA GLY A 301 17.45 3.78 -5.71
C GLY A 301 17.49 2.73 -4.58
N VAL A 302 17.57 1.43 -4.89
CA VAL A 302 17.60 0.37 -3.87
C VAL A 302 18.99 0.24 -3.23
N VAL A 303 20.02 0.14 -4.08
CA VAL A 303 21.42 0.17 -3.66
C VAL A 303 21.84 1.63 -3.49
N ALA A 304 22.60 1.94 -2.43
CA ALA A 304 23.01 3.29 -2.10
C ALA A 304 23.62 4.02 -3.32
N ALA A 305 23.36 5.32 -3.44
CA ALA A 305 24.25 6.18 -4.20
C ALA A 305 25.57 6.28 -3.42
N GLU A 306 26.71 6.10 -4.09
CA GLU A 306 28.06 6.30 -3.52
C GLU A 306 28.25 7.65 -2.80
N SER A 307 27.31 8.59 -2.95
CA SER A 307 27.31 9.93 -2.36
C SER A 307 27.06 9.99 -0.85
N PHE A 308 26.52 8.95 -0.20
CA PHE A 308 26.23 9.00 1.24
C PHE A 308 27.36 8.46 2.13
N MET A 309 28.17 7.52 1.64
CA MET A 309 29.32 6.99 2.40
C MET A 309 30.41 8.05 2.66
N LYS A 310 30.41 9.16 1.91
CA LYS A 310 31.38 10.26 2.08
C LYS A 310 31.03 11.23 3.23
N ARG A 311 29.92 11.07 3.95
CA ARG A 311 29.58 11.96 5.08
C ARG A 311 30.18 11.54 6.43
N GLU A 312 30.72 10.34 6.55
CA GLU A 312 31.41 9.90 7.79
C GLU A 312 32.92 10.21 7.81
N GLU A 313 33.53 10.57 6.67
CA GLU A 313 34.98 10.87 6.61
C GLU A 313 35.34 12.36 6.78
N ASN A 314 34.37 13.28 6.83
CA ASN A 314 34.65 14.73 6.90
C ASN A 314 34.27 15.41 8.24
N HIS A 315 34.22 14.66 9.35
CA HIS A 315 34.02 15.22 10.69
C HIS A 315 35.18 15.01 11.67
N HIS A 316 36.39 14.88 11.14
CA HIS A 316 37.64 15.10 11.87
C HIS A 316 38.59 15.93 11.02
N ASP A 317 38.40 17.25 11.07
CA ASP A 317 39.46 18.28 11.04
C ASP A 317 38.87 19.63 11.48
#